data_AF-A0A7S1L2K1-F1
#
_entry.id   AF-A0A7S1L2K1-F1
#
_cell.length_a   1.000
_cell.length_b   1.000
_cell.length_c   1.000
_cell.angle_alpha   90.00
_cell.angle_beta   90.00
_cell.angle_gamma   90.00
#
_symmetry.space_group_name_H-M   'P 1'
#
loop_
_entity.id
_entity.type
_entity.pdbx_description
1 polymer ?
#
loop_
_entity_poly.entity_id
_entity_poly.type
_entity_poly.pdbx_seq_one_letter_code
_entity_poly.pdbx_strand_id
1 'polypeptide(L)'
;CARPDSGGGSSSPWGRFQSQFATDKGVVSDYAFLNAGLIAGQAGKVLRILEALQLEGSEDDQAVMTDYYYRHPEEIVLDYNQTLFGNARWPLDDGCVFDYDEANHQFVQREFRSRPLFLHTPGGFYSCLRRLAKQVGWDGRSRSLAVRPRASASLLLGGLFALAMARSA
;
A
#
# COMPACT_ATOMS: atom_id res chain seq x y z
N CYS A 1 9.49 -4.54 -4.78
CA CYS A 1 10.86 -4.02 -4.53
C CYS A 1 11.78 -4.61 -5.56
N ALA A 2 12.27 -3.76 -6.46
CA ALA A 2 13.16 -4.17 -7.54
C ALA A 2 14.35 -4.94 -6.95
N ARG A 3 14.44 -6.21 -7.30
CA ARG A 3 15.69 -6.94 -7.21
C ARG A 3 16.63 -6.30 -8.24
N PRO A 4 17.93 -6.10 -7.98
CA PRO A 4 18.84 -5.51 -8.96
C PRO A 4 18.87 -6.27 -10.30
N ASP A 5 18.58 -7.56 -10.25
CA ASP A 5 18.42 -8.50 -11.37
C ASP A 5 17.14 -8.27 -12.21
N SER A 6 16.21 -7.39 -11.79
CA SER A 6 15.07 -6.94 -12.60
C SER A 6 15.34 -5.66 -13.41
N GLY A 7 16.61 -5.28 -13.61
CA GLY A 7 17.01 -4.19 -14.53
C GLY A 7 16.72 -2.76 -14.05
N GLY A 8 16.11 -2.59 -12.88
CA GLY A 8 15.72 -1.29 -12.30
C GLY A 8 16.65 -0.78 -11.20
N GLY A 9 17.94 -1.13 -11.24
CA GLY A 9 18.93 -0.66 -10.27
C GLY A 9 19.17 0.85 -10.31
N SER A 10 19.93 1.36 -9.32
CA SER A 10 20.42 2.75 -9.25
C SER A 10 21.16 3.22 -10.52
N SER A 11 21.58 2.29 -11.37
CA SER A 11 22.23 2.52 -12.67
C SER A 11 21.25 2.86 -13.81
N SER A 12 19.95 2.69 -13.63
CA SER A 12 18.94 3.08 -14.63
C SER A 12 18.71 4.61 -14.62
N PRO A 13 18.20 5.21 -15.72
CA PRO A 13 17.81 6.62 -15.73
C PRO A 13 16.83 6.99 -14.61
N TRP A 14 15.83 6.14 -14.37
CA TRP A 14 14.85 6.31 -13.28
C TRP A 14 15.49 6.20 -11.90
N GLY A 15 16.41 5.25 -11.70
CA GLY A 15 17.13 5.08 -10.44
C GLY A 15 17.97 6.31 -10.11
N ARG A 16 18.76 6.80 -11.08
CA ARG A 16 19.55 8.04 -10.92
C ARG A 16 18.67 9.25 -10.64
N PHE A 17 17.57 9.41 -11.39
CA PHE A 17 16.62 10.50 -11.17
C PHE A 17 16.11 10.49 -9.73
N GLN A 18 15.64 9.35 -9.23
CA GLN A 18 15.07 9.28 -7.88
C GLN A 18 16.11 9.56 -6.79
N SER A 19 17.33 9.02 -6.93
CA SER A 19 18.43 9.33 -6.01
C SER A 19 18.83 10.81 -6.04
N GLN A 20 18.93 11.40 -7.24
CA GLN A 20 19.26 12.83 -7.38
C GLN A 20 18.14 13.70 -6.82
N PHE A 21 16.88 13.38 -7.15
CA PHE A 21 15.73 14.14 -6.69
C PHE A 21 15.60 14.12 -5.15
N ALA A 22 15.87 12.99 -4.51
CA ALA A 22 15.96 12.92 -3.05
C ALA A 22 17.11 13.80 -2.52
N THR A 23 18.28 13.75 -3.15
CA THR A 23 19.45 14.58 -2.77
C THR A 23 19.15 16.08 -2.90
N ASP A 24 18.48 16.51 -3.98
CA ASP A 24 18.09 17.91 -4.23
C ASP A 24 17.09 18.41 -3.17
N LYS A 25 16.32 17.49 -2.56
CA LYS A 25 15.45 17.77 -1.42
C LYS A 25 16.18 17.73 -0.06
N GLY A 26 17.50 17.51 -0.06
CA GLY A 26 18.32 17.39 1.15
C GLY A 26 18.13 16.07 1.90
N VAL A 27 17.66 15.02 1.21
CA VAL A 27 17.38 13.71 1.81
C VAL A 27 18.49 12.72 1.43
N VAL A 28 19.07 12.08 2.45
CA VAL A 28 19.97 10.92 2.30
C VAL A 28 19.27 9.71 2.91
N SER A 29 18.79 8.80 2.07
CA SER A 29 17.99 7.64 2.51
C SER A 29 18.13 6.46 1.56
N ASP A 30 18.23 5.25 2.11
CA ASP A 30 18.13 4.00 1.36
C ASP A 30 16.72 3.74 0.78
N TYR A 31 15.77 4.62 1.12
CA TYR A 31 14.37 4.60 0.65
C TYR A 31 14.09 5.72 -0.35
N ALA A 32 15.11 6.13 -1.11
CA ALA A 32 14.99 7.12 -2.18
C ALA A 32 14.18 6.63 -3.40
N PHE A 33 13.68 5.40 -3.40
CA PHE A 33 12.99 4.79 -4.52
C PHE A 33 11.50 4.60 -4.22
N LEU A 34 10.65 4.89 -5.19
CA LEU A 34 9.21 4.71 -5.16
C LEU A 34 8.85 3.26 -4.79
N ASN A 35 7.74 3.08 -4.10
CA ASN A 35 7.09 1.78 -3.92
C ASN A 35 5.60 1.93 -4.25
N ALA A 36 5.10 1.21 -5.25
CA ALA A 36 3.70 1.32 -5.70
C ALA A 36 2.71 0.57 -4.79
N GLY A 37 3.19 -0.29 -3.87
CA GLY A 37 2.34 -1.11 -3.03
C GLY A 37 1.57 -0.34 -1.96
N LEU A 38 1.99 0.88 -1.61
CA LEU A 38 1.30 1.75 -0.67
C LEU A 38 1.31 3.20 -1.17
N ILE A 39 0.12 3.79 -1.30
CA ILE A 39 -0.07 5.18 -1.75
C ILE A 39 -1.13 5.83 -0.85
N ALA A 40 -0.93 7.10 -0.51
CA ALA A 40 -1.96 7.92 0.14
C ALA A 40 -1.97 9.32 -0.46
N GLY A 41 -3.16 9.91 -0.48
CA GLY A 41 -3.37 11.26 -0.98
C GLY A 41 -4.85 11.61 -1.00
N GLN A 42 -5.17 12.81 -1.49
CA GLN A 42 -6.55 13.17 -1.77
C GLN A 42 -7.12 12.22 -2.83
N ALA A 43 -8.30 11.65 -2.58
CA ALA A 43 -8.89 10.63 -3.44
C ALA A 43 -8.92 11.04 -4.93
N GLY A 44 -9.33 12.27 -5.23
CA GLY A 44 -9.34 12.78 -6.60
C GLY A 44 -7.96 12.94 -7.25
N LYS A 45 -6.89 13.18 -6.47
CA LYS A 45 -5.52 13.22 -6.99
C LYS A 45 -5.00 11.81 -7.28
N VAL A 46 -5.23 10.89 -6.34
CA VAL A 46 -4.84 9.49 -6.50
C VAL A 46 -5.55 8.88 -7.70
N LEU A 47 -6.86 9.11 -7.84
CA LEU A 47 -7.63 8.62 -8.98
C LEU A 47 -7.08 9.13 -10.31
N ARG A 48 -6.77 10.43 -10.42
CA ARG A 48 -6.17 10.99 -11.65
C ARG A 48 -4.83 10.36 -12.00
N ILE A 49 -3.97 10.11 -11.02
CA ILE A 49 -2.70 9.41 -11.25
C ILE A 49 -2.99 8.02 -11.78
N LEU A 50 -3.84 7.24 -11.10
CA LEU A 50 -4.19 5.87 -11.50
C LEU A 50 -4.81 5.80 -12.91
N GLU A 51 -5.67 6.75 -13.27
CA GLU A 51 -6.23 6.87 -14.62
C GLU A 51 -5.15 7.21 -15.67
N ALA A 52 -4.19 8.05 -15.31
CA ALA A 52 -3.08 8.44 -16.19
C ALA A 52 -2.07 7.29 -16.42
N LEU A 53 -1.93 6.36 -15.46
CA LEU A 53 -1.04 5.21 -15.63
C LEU A 53 -1.51 4.25 -16.73
N GLN A 54 -2.83 4.21 -17.02
CA GLN A 54 -3.45 3.31 -18.01
C GLN A 54 -2.99 1.84 -17.88
N LEU A 55 -2.82 1.37 -16.64
CA LEU A 55 -2.26 0.05 -16.34
C LEU A 55 -3.07 -1.09 -16.96
N GLU A 56 -2.38 -1.93 -17.73
CA GLU A 56 -2.88 -3.24 -18.15
C GLU A 56 -2.57 -4.30 -17.08
N GLY A 57 -3.36 -5.37 -17.04
CA GLY A 57 -3.26 -6.39 -15.99
C GLY A 57 -1.95 -7.19 -15.97
N SER A 58 -1.13 -7.12 -17.02
CA SER A 58 0.18 -7.77 -17.11
C SER A 58 1.36 -6.87 -16.80
N GLU A 59 1.14 -5.57 -16.64
CA GLU A 59 2.20 -4.61 -16.40
C GLU A 59 2.64 -4.61 -14.92
N ASP A 60 3.91 -4.27 -14.71
CA ASP A 60 4.45 -4.04 -13.38
C ASP A 60 4.08 -2.62 -12.94
N ASP A 61 3.14 -2.50 -11.99
CA ASP A 61 2.63 -1.24 -11.45
C ASP A 61 3.75 -0.35 -10.90
N GLN A 62 4.75 -0.95 -10.28
CA GLN A 62 5.95 -0.27 -9.81
C GLN A 62 6.72 0.36 -10.96
N ALA A 63 6.89 -0.35 -12.07
CA ALA A 63 7.66 0.13 -13.22
C ALA A 63 6.93 1.31 -13.88
N VAL A 64 5.64 1.16 -14.16
CA VAL A 64 4.82 2.20 -14.81
C VAL A 64 4.68 3.42 -13.92
N MET A 65 4.45 3.25 -12.61
CA MET A 65 4.35 4.38 -11.68
C MET A 65 5.70 5.09 -11.48
N THR A 66 6.82 4.36 -11.53
CA THR A 66 8.16 4.97 -11.52
C THR A 66 8.40 5.83 -12.76
N ASP A 67 7.93 5.38 -13.92
CA ASP A 67 8.00 6.13 -15.16
C ASP A 67 7.10 7.37 -15.16
N TYR A 68 5.89 7.26 -14.59
CA TYR A 68 5.03 8.43 -14.34
C TYR A 68 5.72 9.44 -13.41
N TYR A 69 6.28 8.98 -12.28
CA TYR A 69 6.99 9.85 -11.34
C TYR A 69 8.19 10.56 -11.98
N TYR A 70 8.91 9.87 -12.85
CA TYR A 70 10.01 10.46 -13.62
C TYR A 70 9.55 11.63 -14.51
N ARG A 71 8.33 11.57 -15.06
CA ARG A 71 7.76 12.63 -15.91
C ARG A 71 7.02 13.72 -15.12
N HIS A 72 6.53 13.40 -13.93
CA HIS A 72 5.70 14.26 -13.10
C HIS A 72 6.22 14.32 -11.64
N PRO A 73 7.48 14.77 -11.43
CA PRO A 73 8.15 14.71 -10.13
C PRO A 73 7.47 15.54 -9.03
N GLU A 74 6.66 16.53 -9.39
CA GLU A 74 5.92 17.40 -8.48
C GLU A 74 4.59 16.83 -7.99
N GLU A 75 4.06 15.79 -8.65
CA GLU A 75 2.77 15.19 -8.31
C GLU A 75 2.88 14.12 -7.21
N ILE A 76 4.09 13.58 -7.00
CA ILE A 76 4.37 12.51 -6.05
C ILE A 76 5.44 12.96 -5.05
N VAL A 77 5.21 12.68 -3.78
CA VAL A 77 6.20 12.84 -2.71
C VAL A 77 6.43 11.47 -2.10
N LEU A 78 7.71 11.08 -1.97
CA LEU A 78 8.08 9.83 -1.31
C LEU A 78 8.20 10.03 0.20
N ASP A 79 7.75 9.04 0.97
CA ASP A 79 7.91 8.98 2.43
C ASP A 79 9.31 8.43 2.80
N TYR A 80 10.34 9.23 2.53
CA TYR A 80 11.74 8.81 2.63
C TYR A 80 12.17 8.29 4.01
N ASN A 81 11.49 8.71 5.07
CA ASN A 81 11.77 8.35 6.45
C ASN A 81 10.78 7.31 7.01
N GLN A 82 9.90 6.76 6.16
CA GLN A 82 8.88 5.78 6.54
C GLN A 82 8.00 6.25 7.70
N THR A 83 7.58 7.52 7.68
CA THR A 83 6.74 8.10 8.73
C THR A 83 5.32 7.55 8.70
N LEU A 84 4.79 7.31 7.50
CA LEU A 84 3.46 6.75 7.26
C LEU A 84 3.54 5.30 6.78
N PHE A 85 4.47 5.01 5.85
CA PHE A 85 4.59 3.73 5.16
C PHE A 85 5.91 3.04 5.50
N GLY A 86 5.81 1.97 6.29
CA GLY A 86 6.92 1.09 6.61
C GLY A 86 7.13 0.08 5.49
N ASN A 87 8.30 0.07 4.84
CA ASN A 87 8.66 -0.95 3.85
C ASN A 87 9.85 -1.80 4.32
N ALA A 88 9.72 -3.12 4.21
CA ALA A 88 10.86 -4.04 4.31
C ALA A 88 11.89 -3.75 3.22
N ARG A 89 13.17 -4.03 3.51
CA ARG A 89 14.30 -3.57 2.71
C ARG A 89 15.19 -4.70 2.21
N TRP A 90 15.39 -4.75 0.90
CA TRP A 90 16.49 -5.49 0.27
C TRP A 90 17.77 -4.63 0.26
N PRO A 91 19.00 -5.20 0.37
CA PRO A 91 19.39 -6.62 0.46
C PRO A 91 19.53 -7.18 1.87
N LEU A 92 18.82 -6.67 2.88
CA LEU A 92 18.92 -7.27 4.21
C LEU A 92 18.36 -8.71 4.20
N ASP A 93 19.06 -9.64 4.84
CA ASP A 93 18.79 -11.09 4.77
C ASP A 93 17.32 -11.47 4.96
N ASP A 94 16.66 -10.92 5.99
CA ASP A 94 15.24 -11.12 6.26
C ASP A 94 14.36 -9.92 5.87
N GLY A 95 14.98 -8.86 5.35
CA GLY A 95 14.35 -7.61 4.96
C GLY A 95 13.76 -6.79 6.11
N CYS A 96 13.85 -7.25 7.35
CA CYS A 96 13.04 -6.74 8.44
C CYS A 96 13.72 -5.56 9.12
N VAL A 97 13.16 -4.36 8.98
CA VAL A 97 13.71 -3.10 9.50
C VAL A 97 12.88 -2.53 10.65
N PHE A 98 12.06 -3.36 11.28
CA PHE A 98 11.14 -2.94 12.34
C PHE A 98 11.39 -3.69 13.64
N ASP A 99 11.48 -2.93 14.72
CA ASP A 99 11.39 -3.42 16.09
C ASP A 99 9.96 -3.23 16.61
N TYR A 100 9.59 -3.96 17.66
CA TYR A 100 8.34 -3.73 18.37
C TYR A 100 8.59 -3.04 19.70
N ASP A 101 7.92 -1.92 19.92
CA ASP A 101 7.89 -1.17 21.16
C ASP A 101 6.74 -1.70 22.03
N GLU A 102 7.06 -2.59 22.96
CA GLU A 102 6.10 -3.21 23.88
C GLU A 102 5.36 -2.18 24.74
N ALA A 103 6.01 -1.07 25.10
CA ALA A 103 5.40 -0.06 25.97
C ALA A 103 4.30 0.73 25.26
N ASN A 104 4.47 0.97 23.96
CA ASN A 104 3.52 1.74 23.15
C ASN A 104 2.67 0.87 22.22
N HIS A 105 2.91 -0.45 22.19
CA HIS A 105 2.29 -1.41 21.28
C HIS A 105 2.38 -0.99 19.80
N GLN A 106 3.57 -0.56 19.38
CA GLN A 106 3.81 0.00 18.05
C GLN A 106 5.07 -0.56 17.43
N PHE A 107 5.08 -0.68 16.10
CA PHE A 107 6.30 -0.96 15.37
C PHE A 107 7.12 0.32 15.18
N VAL A 108 8.44 0.17 15.28
CA VAL A 108 9.41 1.26 15.15
C VAL A 108 10.41 0.88 14.06
N GLN A 109 10.54 1.75 13.05
CA GLN A 109 11.54 1.62 12.00
C GLN A 109 12.93 1.89 12.62
N ARG A 110 13.90 1.00 12.40
CA ARG A 110 15.18 1.00 13.13
C ARG A 110 16.05 2.22 12.85
N GLU A 111 16.18 2.61 11.59
CA GLU A 111 17.07 3.66 11.12
C GLU A 111 16.55 5.08 11.45
N PHE A 112 15.26 5.34 11.25
CA PHE A 112 14.66 6.67 11.42
C PHE A 112 13.88 6.83 12.73
N ARG A 113 13.67 5.73 13.47
CA ARG A 113 12.85 5.69 14.69
C ARG A 113 11.41 6.14 14.46
N SER A 114 10.97 6.15 13.20
CA SER A 114 9.59 6.43 12.80
C SER A 114 8.66 5.29 13.21
N ARG A 115 7.38 5.59 13.34
CA ARG A 115 6.33 4.64 13.74
C ARG A 115 5.27 4.56 12.65
N PRO A 116 5.58 3.88 11.53
CA PRO A 116 4.67 3.82 10.39
C PRO A 116 3.35 3.14 10.76
N LEU A 117 2.27 3.65 10.18
CA LEU A 117 0.93 3.11 10.39
C LEU A 117 0.68 1.85 9.55
N PHE A 118 1.23 1.82 8.33
CA PHE A 118 1.10 0.68 7.43
C PHE A 118 2.45 0.03 7.24
N LEU A 119 2.51 -1.29 7.37
CA LEU A 119 3.72 -2.08 7.14
C LEU A 119 3.54 -2.95 5.89
N HIS A 120 4.50 -2.86 4.97
CA HIS A 120 4.54 -3.60 3.73
C HIS A 120 5.86 -4.37 3.64
N THR A 121 5.77 -5.69 3.37
CA THR A 121 6.93 -6.59 3.26
C THR A 121 7.06 -7.16 1.84
N PRO A 122 7.38 -6.31 0.84
CA PRO A 122 7.47 -6.71 -0.57
C PRO A 122 8.63 -7.68 -0.83
N GLY A 123 8.71 -8.27 -2.03
CA GLY A 123 9.89 -9.03 -2.46
C GLY A 123 10.05 -10.42 -1.81
N GLY A 124 8.99 -10.94 -1.18
CA GLY A 124 8.99 -12.28 -0.60
C GLY A 124 9.57 -12.37 0.82
N PHE A 125 9.68 -11.25 1.54
CA PHE A 125 10.10 -11.21 2.96
C PHE A 125 9.03 -11.76 3.92
N TYR A 126 8.55 -12.98 3.64
CA TYR A 126 7.49 -13.64 4.42
C TYR A 126 7.90 -13.92 5.86
N SER A 127 9.18 -14.12 6.14
CA SER A 127 9.70 -14.26 7.51
C SER A 127 9.46 -13.00 8.32
N CYS A 128 9.78 -11.82 7.77
CA CYS A 128 9.48 -10.54 8.39
C CYS A 128 7.96 -10.36 8.55
N LEU A 129 7.17 -10.58 7.49
CA LEU A 129 5.71 -10.47 7.56
C LEU A 129 5.11 -11.28 8.70
N ARG A 130 5.50 -12.56 8.81
CA ARG A 130 5.01 -13.45 9.87
C ARG A 130 5.44 -12.99 11.26
N ARG A 131 6.64 -12.42 11.42
CA ARG A 131 7.11 -11.87 12.69
C ARG A 131 6.25 -10.69 13.12
N LEU A 132 6.02 -9.73 12.21
CA LEU A 132 5.18 -8.56 12.45
C LEU A 132 3.73 -8.99 12.75
N ALA A 133 3.16 -9.88 11.93
CA ALA A 133 1.79 -10.33 12.08
C ALA A 133 1.55 -11.03 13.43
N LYS A 134 2.48 -11.88 13.88
CA LYS A 134 2.39 -12.55 15.19
C LYS A 134 2.29 -11.57 16.35
N GLN A 135 3.05 -10.48 16.28
CA GLN A 135 3.07 -9.46 17.32
C GLN A 135 1.70 -8.75 17.47
N VAL A 136 0.95 -8.63 16.37
CA VAL A 136 -0.42 -8.09 16.39
C VAL A 136 -1.50 -9.17 16.55
N GLY A 137 -1.12 -10.36 17.02
CA GLY A 137 -2.03 -11.44 17.37
C GLY A 137 -2.42 -12.39 16.23
N TRP A 138 -1.77 -12.31 15.07
CA TRP A 138 -2.01 -13.27 13.99
C TRP A 138 -1.32 -14.61 14.29
N ASP A 139 -2.12 -15.67 14.44
CA ASP A 139 -1.64 -17.00 14.80
C ASP A 139 -1.50 -17.96 13.60
N GLY A 140 -1.62 -17.45 12.37
CA GLY A 140 -1.60 -18.25 11.15
C GLY A 140 -2.90 -19.01 10.85
N ARG A 141 -3.85 -19.03 11.80
CA ARG A 141 -5.19 -19.63 11.67
C ARG A 141 -6.31 -18.59 11.70
N SER A 142 -5.95 -17.34 11.98
CA SER A 142 -6.88 -16.21 12.03
C SER A 142 -7.57 -16.11 10.67
N ARG A 143 -8.85 -16.51 10.61
CA ARG A 143 -9.65 -16.42 9.39
C ARG A 143 -9.70 -14.97 8.95
N SER A 144 -9.59 -14.73 7.64
CA SER A 144 -10.05 -13.50 7.01
C SER A 144 -11.37 -13.11 7.68
N LEU A 145 -11.42 -11.91 8.27
CA LEU A 145 -12.69 -11.35 8.71
C LEU A 145 -13.58 -11.35 7.48
N ALA A 146 -14.56 -12.26 7.46
CA ALA A 146 -15.52 -12.33 6.38
C ALA A 146 -16.14 -10.94 6.26
N VAL A 147 -15.88 -10.28 5.12
CA VAL A 147 -16.55 -9.03 4.77
C VAL A 147 -18.03 -9.34 4.82
N ARG A 148 -18.73 -8.86 5.86
CA ARG A 148 -20.18 -9.00 5.93
C ARG A 148 -20.72 -8.15 4.78
N PRO A 149 -21.41 -8.75 3.78
CA PRO A 149 -22.04 -7.94 2.74
C PRO A 149 -23.03 -7.01 3.44
N ARG A 150 -22.94 -5.71 3.14
CA ARG A 150 -23.99 -4.75 3.53
C ARG A 150 -25.30 -5.29 2.96
N ALA A 151 -26.27 -5.56 3.82
CA ALA A 151 -27.61 -5.90 3.38
C ALA A 151 -28.13 -4.76 2.50
N SER A 152 -28.36 -5.04 1.21
CA SER A 152 -29.08 -4.13 0.33
C SER A 152 -30.47 -3.93 0.90
N ALA A 153 -30.77 -2.71 1.33
CA ALA A 153 -32.13 -2.30 1.62
C ALA A 153 -32.91 -2.33 0.29
N SER A 154 -33.62 -3.43 0.04
CA SER A 154 -34.64 -3.46 -0.99
C SER A 154 -35.78 -2.56 -0.53
N LEU A 155 -35.94 -1.42 -1.20
CA LEU A 155 -37.20 -0.69 -1.19
C LEU A 155 -38.31 -1.62 -1.70
N LEU A 156 -39.20 -2.04 -0.81
CA LEU A 156 -40.49 -2.60 -1.20
C LEU A 156 -41.38 -1.46 -1.72
N LEU A 157 -41.30 -1.20 -3.03
CA LEU A 157 -42.40 -0.61 -3.78
C LEU A 157 -43.36 -1.72 -4.20
N GLY A 158 -44.65 -1.56 -3.89
CA GLY A 158 -45.75 -2.42 -4.30
C GLY A 158 -46.63 -2.71 -3.09
N GLY A 159 -47.83 -2.16 -2.95
CA GLY A 159 -48.83 -1.86 -3.95
C GLY A 159 -50.16 -2.30 -3.32
N LEU A 160 -50.78 -1.43 -2.53
CA LEU A 160 -52.13 -1.66 -2.02
C LEU A 160 -53.11 -1.45 -3.18
N PHE A 161 -53.57 -2.54 -3.79
CA PHE A 161 -54.76 -2.52 -4.63
C PHE A 161 -55.67 -3.71 -4.29
N ALA A 162 -56.85 -3.33 -3.78
CA ALA A 162 -58.15 -3.99 -3.87
C ALA A 162 -58.26 -5.50 -3.56
N LEU A 163 -58.92 -5.82 -2.44
CA LEU A 163 -59.70 -7.05 -2.31
C LEU A 163 -61.18 -6.67 -2.20
N ALA A 164 -61.92 -6.85 -3.30
CA ALA A 164 -63.37 -6.83 -3.33
C ALA A 164 -63.91 -8.26 -3.41
N MET A 165 -64.80 -8.56 -2.46
CA MET A 165 -65.95 -9.50 -2.51
C MET A 165 -65.74 -11.02 -2.70
N ALA A 166 -66.17 -11.77 -1.67
CA ALA A 166 -67.18 -12.85 -1.72
C ALA A 166 -67.54 -13.27 -0.25
N ARG A 167 -68.77 -13.03 0.24
CA ARG A 167 -69.90 -13.98 0.45
C ARG A 167 -69.63 -15.04 1.55
N SER A 168 -70.49 -15.40 2.51
CA SER A 168 -71.96 -15.35 2.70
C SER A 168 -72.33 -15.60 4.17
N ALA A 169 -73.45 -15.03 4.64
CA ALA A 169 -74.57 -15.70 5.36
C ALA A 169 -75.61 -14.64 5.77
#